data_AF-A0A257WW40-F1
#
_entry.id   AF-A0A257WW40-F1
#
_cell.length_a   1.000
_cell.length_b   1.000
_cell.length_c   1.000
_cell.angle_alpha   90.00
_cell.angle_beta   90.00
_cell.angle_gamma   90.00
#
_symmetry.space_group_name_H-M   'P 1'
#
loop_
_entity.id
_entity.type
_entity.pdbx_description
1 polymer ?
#
loop_
_entity_poly.entity_id
_entity_poly.type
_entity_poly.pdbx_seq_one_letter_code
_entity_poly.pdbx_strand_id
1 'polypeptide(L)'
;MPNPSPLYASTRKRDPNAPHIEFDTPEPAMLTPAAKKHFKLFRDPFRADPESVDDVFMGPDQAYAFEALFDAVKNHRLFALVGESGAGKTTLLDALKQRIRDEQMPVRIVQPMIPDKSSMT
;
A
#
# COMPACT_ATOMS: atom_id res chain seq x y z
N MET A 1 9.12 -32.04 -7.69
CA MET A 1 9.95 -30.95 -8.24
C MET A 1 9.80 -29.75 -7.32
N PRO A 2 10.86 -29.25 -6.66
CA PRO A 2 10.74 -28.05 -5.84
C PRO A 2 10.99 -26.79 -6.68
N ASN A 3 10.16 -25.79 -6.39
CA ASN A 3 9.93 -24.48 -7.01
C ASN A 3 11.18 -23.55 -6.99
N PRO A 4 11.48 -22.76 -8.04
CA PRO A 4 12.66 -21.89 -8.09
C PRO A 4 12.59 -20.67 -7.17
N SER A 5 13.79 -20.27 -6.71
CA SER A 5 14.14 -19.25 -5.72
C SER A 5 13.59 -17.83 -5.96
N PRO A 6 13.31 -17.02 -4.92
CA PRO A 6 12.98 -15.61 -5.12
C PRO A 6 14.22 -14.76 -5.38
N LEU A 7 14.10 -13.95 -6.42
CA LEU A 7 15.02 -12.93 -6.91
C LEU A 7 15.15 -11.78 -5.89
N TYR A 8 16.17 -11.81 -5.03
CA TYR A 8 16.69 -10.60 -4.37
C TYR A 8 18.22 -10.68 -4.29
N ALA A 9 18.87 -10.38 -5.41
CA ALA A 9 20.32 -10.29 -5.46
C ALA A 9 20.80 -8.93 -4.95
N SER A 10 21.02 -8.82 -3.63
CA SER A 10 21.86 -7.77 -3.06
C SER A 10 23.33 -8.12 -3.33
N THR A 11 23.99 -7.39 -4.23
CA THR A 11 25.40 -7.56 -4.67
C THR A 11 26.44 -7.13 -3.63
N ARG A 12 26.18 -7.32 -2.33
CA ARG A 12 27.25 -7.24 -1.32
C ARG A 12 28.07 -8.52 -1.38
N LYS A 13 29.38 -8.38 -1.60
CA LYS A 13 30.36 -9.46 -1.45
C LYS A 13 30.24 -9.99 -0.02
N ARG A 14 29.55 -11.13 0.17
CA ARG A 14 29.34 -11.73 1.48
C ARG A 14 30.69 -12.15 2.04
N ASP A 15 30.99 -11.73 3.27
CA ASP A 15 32.14 -12.24 4.02
C ASP A 15 31.92 -13.77 4.22
N PRO A 16 32.82 -14.63 3.69
CA PRO A 16 32.64 -16.08 3.77
C PRO A 16 32.70 -16.63 5.19
N ASN A 17 33.13 -15.82 6.18
CA ASN A 17 33.23 -16.23 7.57
C ASN A 17 32.26 -15.49 8.50
N ALA A 18 31.30 -14.73 7.95
CA ALA A 18 30.24 -14.15 8.74
C ALA A 18 29.36 -15.27 9.33
N PRO A 19 28.99 -15.22 10.62
CA PRO A 19 28.06 -16.18 11.19
C PRO A 19 26.78 -16.16 10.37
N HIS A 20 26.36 -17.32 9.88
CA HIS A 20 25.05 -17.52 9.30
C HIS A 20 24.02 -17.37 10.42
N ILE A 21 23.51 -16.15 10.60
CA ILE A 21 22.36 -15.89 11.45
C ILE A 21 21.15 -16.38 10.67
N GLU A 22 20.68 -17.58 10.97
CA GLU A 22 19.37 -18.05 10.53
C GLU A 22 18.31 -17.22 11.26
N PHE A 23 17.70 -16.29 10.54
CA PHE A 23 16.48 -15.64 10.99
C PHE A 23 15.33 -16.63 10.74
N ASP A 24 14.93 -17.36 11.79
CA ASP A 24 13.73 -18.19 11.75
C ASP A 24 12.53 -17.25 11.60
N THR A 25 12.06 -17.09 10.37
CA THR A 25 10.92 -16.23 10.07
C THR A 25 9.68 -17.04 10.42
N PRO A 26 8.90 -16.65 11.44
CA PRO A 26 7.73 -17.42 11.84
C PRO A 26 6.78 -17.54 10.65
N GLU A 27 6.33 -18.76 10.36
CA GLU A 27 5.33 -18.96 9.32
C GLU A 27 4.06 -18.16 9.64
N PRO A 28 3.45 -17.50 8.64
CA PRO A 28 2.27 -16.67 8.85
C PRO A 28 1.09 -17.51 9.37
N ALA A 29 0.89 -17.49 10.69
CA ALA A 29 -0.18 -18.21 11.36
C ALA A 29 -1.54 -17.58 11.04
N MET A 30 -2.50 -18.41 10.61
CA MET A 30 -3.87 -17.97 10.36
C MET A 30 -4.57 -17.57 11.68
N LEU A 31 -5.32 -16.47 11.65
CA LEU A 31 -6.18 -16.09 12.77
C LEU A 31 -7.16 -17.22 13.11
N THR A 32 -7.26 -17.56 14.40
CA THR A 32 -8.20 -18.59 14.87
C THR A 32 -9.66 -18.16 14.63
N PRO A 33 -10.60 -19.10 14.41
CA PRO A 33 -12.01 -18.75 14.29
C PRO A 33 -12.55 -18.00 15.52
N ALA A 34 -12.06 -18.33 16.72
CA ALA A 34 -12.41 -17.65 17.96
C ALA A 34 -11.95 -16.18 17.96
N ALA A 35 -10.72 -15.89 17.53
CA ALA A 35 -10.22 -14.54 17.39
C ALA A 35 -11.03 -13.74 16.35
N LYS A 36 -11.29 -14.34 15.17
CA LYS A 36 -12.13 -13.71 14.14
C LYS A 36 -13.51 -13.33 14.68
N LYS A 37 -14.17 -14.22 15.41
CA LYS A 37 -15.48 -13.95 16.03
C LYS A 37 -15.41 -12.89 17.13
N HIS A 38 -14.39 -12.93 17.98
CA HIS A 38 -14.22 -11.99 19.09
C HIS A 38 -14.01 -10.55 18.59
N PHE A 39 -13.14 -10.37 17.60
CA PHE A 39 -12.83 -9.06 17.00
C PHE A 39 -13.78 -8.68 15.87
N LYS A 40 -14.81 -9.50 15.58
CA LYS A 40 -15.79 -9.28 14.50
C LYS A 40 -15.11 -9.08 13.13
N LEU A 41 -14.05 -9.84 12.87
CA LEU A 41 -13.32 -9.81 11.61
C LEU A 41 -14.03 -10.71 10.59
N PHE A 42 -14.87 -10.09 9.75
CA PHE A 42 -15.56 -10.78 8.65
C PHE A 42 -14.64 -11.08 7.46
N ARG A 43 -13.50 -10.39 7.37
CA ARG A 43 -12.45 -10.56 6.36
C ARG A 43 -11.09 -10.72 7.04
N ASP A 44 -10.13 -11.27 6.29
CA ASP A 44 -8.75 -11.38 6.73
C ASP A 44 -8.04 -10.03 6.58
N PRO A 45 -7.65 -9.34 7.68
CA PRO A 45 -7.05 -8.01 7.61
C PRO A 45 -5.57 -8.02 7.17
N PHE A 46 -4.95 -9.19 6.99
CA PHE A 46 -3.51 -9.30 6.69
C PHE A 46 -3.20 -9.80 5.28
N ARG A 47 -4.20 -10.26 4.53
CA ARG A 47 -4.04 -10.81 3.18
C ARG A 47 -4.78 -10.05 2.10
N ALA A 48 -5.77 -9.26 2.46
CA ALA A 48 -6.52 -8.44 1.52
C ALA A 48 -5.86 -7.07 1.37
N ASP A 49 -5.80 -6.58 0.13
CA ASP A 49 -5.54 -5.16 -0.11
C ASP A 49 -6.64 -4.32 0.55
N PRO A 50 -6.33 -3.11 1.06
CA PRO A 50 -7.34 -2.23 1.64
C PRO A 50 -8.39 -1.88 0.57
N GLU A 51 -9.66 -2.20 0.85
CA GLU A 51 -10.77 -1.96 -0.08
C GLU A 51 -11.37 -0.57 0.11
N SER A 52 -11.17 0.04 1.27
CA SER A 52 -11.74 1.33 1.66
C SER A 52 -10.76 2.15 2.49
N VAL A 53 -11.00 3.46 2.60
CA VAL A 53 -10.22 4.34 3.49
C VAL A 53 -10.31 3.90 4.95
N ASP A 54 -11.43 3.29 5.36
CA ASP A 54 -11.61 2.78 6.73
C ASP A 54 -10.66 1.62 7.09
N ASP A 55 -10.08 0.96 6.08
CA ASP A 55 -9.06 -0.08 6.24
C ASP A 55 -7.64 0.50 6.39
N VAL A 56 -7.49 1.82 6.24
CA VAL A 56 -6.21 2.50 6.23
C VAL A 56 -6.05 3.30 7.52
N PHE A 57 -5.09 2.89 8.34
CA PHE A 57 -4.65 3.72 9.45
C PHE A 57 -3.79 4.88 8.94
N MET A 58 -4.21 6.11 9.20
CA MET A 58 -3.43 7.31 8.91
C MET A 58 -2.80 7.89 10.17
N GLY A 59 -1.47 7.93 10.20
CA GLY A 59 -0.72 8.66 11.23
C GLY A 59 -0.81 10.19 11.04
N PRO A 60 -0.33 10.97 12.03
CA PRO A 60 -0.42 12.43 11.99
C PRO A 60 0.18 13.07 10.73
N ASP A 61 1.36 12.61 10.31
CA ASP A 61 2.05 13.14 9.12
C ASP A 61 1.31 12.82 7.81
N GLN A 62 0.71 11.63 7.74
CA GLN A 62 -0.09 11.19 6.60
C GLN A 62 -1.41 11.97 6.52
N ALA A 63 -2.06 12.19 7.66
CA ALA A 63 -3.26 13.02 7.74
C ALA A 63 -2.97 14.47 7.34
N TYR A 64 -1.84 15.03 7.79
CA TYR A 64 -1.40 16.36 7.38
C TYR A 64 -1.15 16.44 5.87
N ALA A 65 -0.40 15.48 5.30
CA ALA A 65 -0.15 15.41 3.86
C ALA A 65 -1.45 15.25 3.06
N PHE A 66 -2.41 14.47 3.57
CA PHE A 66 -3.72 14.30 2.96
C PHE A 66 -4.52 15.60 2.91
N GLU A 67 -4.62 16.32 4.03
CA GLU A 67 -5.36 17.59 4.08
C GLU A 67 -4.70 18.65 3.19
N ALA A 68 -3.36 18.70 3.13
CA ALA A 68 -2.65 19.59 2.20
C ALA A 68 -2.91 19.24 0.72
N LEU A 69 -2.93 17.94 0.39
CA LEU A 69 -3.28 17.46 -0.95
C LEU A 69 -4.74 17.80 -1.30
N PHE A 70 -5.66 17.65 -0.36
CA PHE A 70 -7.07 17.95 -0.55
C PHE A 70 -7.33 19.45 -0.70
N ASP A 71 -6.66 20.29 0.09
CA ASP A 71 -6.67 21.75 -0.06
C ASP A 71 -6.19 22.17 -1.46
N ALA A 72 -5.13 21.51 -1.98
CA ALA A 72 -4.63 21.78 -3.32
C ALA A 72 -5.68 21.48 -4.40
N VAL A 73 -6.45 20.41 -4.26
CA VAL A 73 -7.56 20.09 -5.17
C VAL A 73 -8.67 21.15 -5.10
N LYS A 74 -9.07 21.55 -3.89
CA LYS A 74 -10.13 22.57 -3.68
C LYS A 74 -9.75 23.95 -4.22
N ASN A 75 -8.49 24.32 -4.10
CA ASN A 75 -7.99 25.65 -4.46
C ASN A 75 -7.23 25.70 -5.79
N HIS A 76 -7.29 24.64 -6.61
CA HIS A 76 -6.64 24.56 -7.92
C HIS A 76 -5.12 24.81 -7.88
N ARG A 77 -4.44 24.26 -6.86
CA ARG A 77 -2.99 24.42 -6.66
C ARG A 77 -2.21 23.25 -7.26
N LEU A 78 -0.94 23.50 -7.56
CA LEU A 78 0.01 22.44 -7.88
C LEU A 78 0.59 21.87 -6.58
N PHE A 79 0.60 20.54 -6.45
CA PHE A 79 1.10 19.84 -5.28
C PHE A 79 1.90 18.60 -5.68
N ALA A 80 2.98 18.30 -4.95
CA ALA A 80 3.80 17.11 -5.15
C ALA A 80 3.87 16.29 -3.86
N LEU A 81 3.34 15.06 -3.90
CA LEU A 81 3.45 14.10 -2.81
C LEU A 81 4.70 13.23 -3.00
N VAL A 82 5.68 13.36 -2.12
CA VAL A 82 6.97 12.66 -2.21
C VAL A 82 7.21 11.82 -0.95
N GLY A 83 7.86 10.68 -1.11
CA GLY A 83 8.17 9.76 -0.01
C GLY A 83 8.75 8.46 -0.54
N GLU A 84 9.29 7.63 0.35
CA GLU A 84 9.89 6.34 0.01
C GLU A 84 8.87 5.33 -0.54
N SER A 85 9.35 4.28 -1.21
CA SER A 85 8.48 3.17 -1.62
C SER A 85 7.82 2.55 -0.39
N GLY A 86 6.52 2.30 -0.43
CA GLY A 86 5.77 1.81 0.73
C GLY A 86 5.30 2.88 1.73
N ALA A 87 5.63 4.17 1.55
CA ALA A 87 5.17 5.24 2.45
C ALA A 87 3.66 5.57 2.38
N GLY A 88 2.87 4.83 1.58
CA GLY A 88 1.43 5.04 1.46
C GLY A 88 0.99 6.12 0.46
N LYS A 89 1.87 6.57 -0.45
CA LYS A 89 1.53 7.61 -1.45
C LYS A 89 0.33 7.25 -2.33
N THR A 90 0.33 6.03 -2.88
CA THR A 90 -0.79 5.53 -3.70
C THR A 90 -2.07 5.45 -2.88
N THR A 91 -1.96 4.96 -1.64
CA THR A 91 -3.07 4.87 -0.69
C THR A 91 -3.69 6.24 -0.40
N LEU A 92 -2.88 7.28 -0.17
CA LEU A 92 -3.37 8.66 0.02
C LEU A 92 -4.06 9.21 -1.24
N LEU A 93 -3.52 8.92 -2.43
CA LEU A 93 -4.17 9.31 -3.68
C LEU A 93 -5.51 8.60 -3.87
N ASP A 94 -5.62 7.32 -3.51
CA ASP A 94 -6.88 6.58 -3.62
C ASP A 94 -7.93 7.08 -2.61
N ALA A 95 -7.50 7.41 -1.38
CA ALA A 95 -8.34 8.08 -0.40
C ALA A 95 -8.85 9.44 -0.90
N LEU A 96 -8.01 10.21 -1.60
CA LEU A 96 -8.40 11.49 -2.18
C LEU A 96 -9.47 11.29 -3.26
N LYS A 97 -9.26 10.32 -4.16
CA LYS A 97 -10.26 10.00 -5.20
C LYS A 97 -11.59 9.58 -4.58
N GLN A 98 -11.56 8.82 -3.49
CA GLN A 98 -12.76 8.42 -2.77
C GLN A 98 -13.48 9.64 -2.19
N ARG A 99 -12.77 10.52 -1.46
CA ARG A 99 -13.35 11.74 -0.91
C ARG A 99 -13.94 12.67 -1.98
N ILE A 100 -13.29 12.82 -3.13
CA ILE A 100 -13.81 13.58 -4.29
C ILE A 100 -15.15 13.00 -4.77
N ARG A 101 -15.27 11.66 -4.83
CA ARG A 101 -16.52 11.00 -5.21
C ARG A 101 -17.61 11.17 -4.15
N ASP A 102 -17.27 10.96 -2.88
CA ASP A 102 -18.19 11.01 -1.76
C ASP A 102 -18.75 12.42 -1.54
N GLU A 103 -17.90 13.45 -1.65
CA GLU A 103 -18.30 14.87 -1.60
C GLU A 103 -18.88 15.40 -2.93
N GLN A 104 -19.04 14.54 -3.96
CA GLN A 104 -19.55 14.90 -5.29
C GLN A 104 -18.87 16.15 -5.88
N MET A 105 -17.56 16.28 -5.68
CA MET A 105 -16.84 17.47 -6.11
C MET A 105 -16.77 17.56 -7.64
N PRO A 106 -16.84 18.76 -8.23
CA PRO A 106 -16.74 18.96 -9.68
C PRO A 106 -15.28 18.85 -10.17
N VAL A 107 -14.61 17.74 -9.84
CA VAL A 107 -13.19 17.49 -10.15
C VAL A 107 -13.10 16.28 -11.07
N ARG A 108 -12.44 16.44 -12.22
CA ARG A 108 -12.14 15.33 -13.13
C ARG A 108 -10.73 14.81 -12.89
N ILE A 109 -10.63 13.57 -12.43
CA ILE A 109 -9.35 12.89 -12.22
C ILE A 109 -8.85 12.34 -13.58
N VAL A 110 -7.61 12.67 -13.92
CA VAL A 110 -6.90 12.13 -15.08
C VAL A 110 -5.62 11.47 -14.58
N GLN A 111 -5.38 10.23 -14.97
CA GLN A 111 -4.18 9.49 -14.57
C GLN A 111 -3.51 8.87 -15.80
N PRO A 112 -2.17 8.86 -15.86
CA PRO A 112 -1.46 8.14 -16.90
C PRO A 112 -1.68 6.64 -16.70
N MET A 113 -2.01 5.93 -17.78
CA MET A 113 -2.07 4.48 -17.85
C MET A 113 -0.93 4.00 -18.73
N ILE A 114 -0.19 2.99 -18.29
CA ILE A 114 0.76 2.28 -19.15
C ILE A 114 -0.07 1.26 -19.94
N PRO A 115 -0.12 1.35 -21.28
CA PRO A 115 -0.80 0.33 -22.08
C PRO A 115 -0.11 -1.01 -21.89
N ASP A 116 -0.88 -2.05 -21.58
CA ASP A 116 -0.35 -3.40 -21.50
C ASP A 116 0.01 -3.86 -22.93
N LYS A 117 1.31 -4.03 -23.18
CA LYS A 117 1.80 -4.46 -24.50
C LYS A 117 1.49 -5.94 -24.79
N SER A 118 1.05 -6.70 -23.80
CA SER A 118 0.69 -8.12 -23.96
C SER A 118 -0.68 -8.34 -24.61
N SER A 119 -1.55 -7.32 -24.62
CA SER A 119 -2.90 -7.39 -25.22
C SER A 119 -2.98 -6.87 -26.67
N MET A 120 -1.84 -6.53 -27.29
CA MET A 120 -1.77 -5.93 -28.65
C MET A 120 -1.20 -6.88 -29.72
N THR A 121 -1.20 -8.20 -29.49
CA THR A 121 -0.84 -9.21 -30.50
C THR A 121 -1.96 -10.23 -30.62
#